data_AF-A0A9P4XK39-F1
#
_entry.id   AF-A0A9P4XK39-F1
#
_cell.length_a   1.000
_cell.length_b   1.000
_cell.length_c   1.000
_cell.angle_alpha   90.00
_cell.angle_beta   90.00
_cell.angle_gamma   90.00
#
_symmetry.space_group_name_H-M   'P 1'
#
loop_
_entity.id
_entity.type
_entity.pdbx_description
1 polymer ?
#
loop_
_entity_poly.entity_id
_entity_poly.type
_entity_poly.pdbx_seq_one_letter_code
_entity_poly.pdbx_strand_id
1 'polypeptide(L)'
;MAEPSPTIALKLPSKYSPATSDNTAPTVDWLSRTWSVTHSTLSMWRAARNVRISYKPLPPKADGRLRIDDLVEYEPSDKAGALKSVAGVDTQSPGSGGGWDWRGKGWLFFVGSHWELLGWGEETLADGRTERWAVTWFAPTLFTKEGLDIYSDQREGLSEATYGKIDQALRGLDAKALVDMVVQDMKPVEIKLPWTEK
;
A
#
# COMPACT_ATOMS: atom_id res chain seq x y z
N MET A 1 -25.10 -4.41 24.90
CA MET A 1 -25.09 -4.48 23.42
C MET A 1 -23.77 -3.91 22.98
N ALA A 2 -22.91 -4.69 22.30
CA ALA A 2 -21.71 -4.13 21.68
C ALA A 2 -22.18 -3.26 20.51
N GLU A 3 -21.71 -2.02 20.44
CA GLU A 3 -21.91 -1.20 19.24
C GLU A 3 -21.29 -1.94 18.05
N PRO A 4 -21.96 -1.97 16.87
CA PRO A 4 -21.35 -2.55 15.69
C PRO A 4 -20.03 -1.80 15.42
N SER A 5 -18.91 -2.51 15.45
CA SER A 5 -17.63 -1.92 15.08
C SER A 5 -17.76 -1.30 13.69
N PRO A 6 -17.22 -0.08 13.47
CA PRO A 6 -17.35 0.58 12.18
C PRO A 6 -16.81 -0.33 11.08
N THR A 7 -17.62 -0.51 10.03
CA THR A 7 -17.25 -1.34 8.88
C THR A 7 -16.22 -0.58 8.03
N ILE A 8 -15.09 -1.22 7.73
CA ILE A 8 -14.10 -0.67 6.79
C ILE A 8 -14.73 -0.63 5.39
N ALA A 9 -14.71 0.55 4.77
CA ALA A 9 -15.15 0.75 3.40
C ALA A 9 -13.94 0.88 2.48
N LEU A 10 -13.89 0.06 1.43
CA LEU A 10 -12.87 0.13 0.38
C LEU A 10 -13.52 0.52 -0.94
N LYS A 11 -12.75 1.18 -1.79
CA LYS A 11 -13.16 1.60 -3.13
C LYS A 11 -12.55 0.68 -4.18
N LEU A 12 -13.19 0.65 -5.33
CA LEU A 12 -12.62 0.04 -6.52
C LEU A 12 -11.58 0.98 -7.14
N PRO A 13 -10.44 0.48 -7.65
CA PRO A 13 -9.55 1.29 -8.45
C PRO A 13 -10.21 1.68 -9.78
N SER A 14 -9.71 2.73 -10.41
CA SER A 14 -10.23 3.30 -11.65
C SER A 14 -10.38 2.28 -12.79
N LYS A 15 -9.56 1.22 -12.78
CA LYS A 15 -9.66 0.07 -13.70
C LYS A 15 -11.02 -0.64 -13.64
N TYR A 16 -11.63 -0.77 -12.45
CA TYR A 16 -12.90 -1.47 -12.24
C TYR A 16 -14.09 -0.53 -12.03
N SER A 17 -13.84 0.71 -11.61
CA SER A 17 -14.87 1.74 -11.48
C SER A 17 -14.33 3.10 -11.95
N PRO A 18 -14.48 3.44 -13.24
CA PRO A 18 -14.00 4.70 -13.79
C PRO A 18 -14.85 5.92 -13.37
N ALA A 19 -15.99 5.71 -12.68
CA ALA A 19 -16.80 6.80 -12.16
C ALA A 19 -16.11 7.46 -10.97
N THR A 20 -16.00 8.79 -11.02
CA THR A 20 -15.45 9.67 -9.97
C THR A 20 -16.31 9.61 -8.71
N SER A 21 -16.18 8.55 -7.92
CA SER A 21 -16.69 8.56 -6.54
C SER A 21 -15.95 9.64 -5.76
N ASP A 22 -16.67 10.49 -5.02
CA ASP A 22 -16.10 11.51 -4.16
C ASP A 22 -14.98 10.90 -3.31
N ASN A 23 -13.77 11.39 -3.55
CA ASN A 23 -12.55 10.73 -3.13
C ASN A 23 -11.83 11.58 -2.10
N THR A 24 -12.07 11.28 -0.83
CA THR A 24 -11.23 11.81 0.25
C THR A 24 -9.98 10.94 0.35
N ALA A 25 -9.02 11.16 -0.55
CA ALA A 25 -7.65 10.74 -0.30
C ALA A 25 -7.16 11.31 1.04
N PRO A 26 -6.28 10.59 1.75
CA PRO A 26 -5.60 11.17 2.90
C PRO A 26 -4.73 12.33 2.44
N THR A 27 -4.40 13.21 3.39
CA THR A 27 -3.40 14.25 3.13
C THR A 27 -2.03 13.62 2.88
N VAL A 28 -1.17 14.33 2.15
CA VAL A 28 0.24 13.91 1.97
C VAL A 28 0.93 13.73 3.32
N ASP A 29 0.66 14.60 4.30
CA ASP A 29 1.22 14.50 5.64
C ASP A 29 0.78 13.21 6.36
N TRP A 30 -0.47 12.76 6.16
CA TRP A 30 -0.93 11.50 6.74
C TRP A 30 -0.20 10.29 6.13
N LEU A 31 0.00 10.29 4.80
CA LEU A 31 0.73 9.23 4.09
C LEU A 31 2.24 9.24 4.39
N SER A 32 2.81 10.38 4.76
CA SER A 32 4.25 10.62 4.90
C SER A 32 4.83 9.97 6.15
N ARG A 33 5.08 8.67 6.06
CA ARG A 33 5.68 7.82 7.09
C ARG A 33 6.31 6.58 6.47
N THR A 34 6.91 5.73 7.30
CA THR A 34 7.29 4.37 6.93
C THR A 34 6.14 3.42 7.23
N TRP A 35 5.72 2.69 6.20
CA TRP A 35 4.70 1.66 6.23
C TRP A 35 5.35 0.29 6.14
N SER A 36 4.97 -0.64 7.01
CA SER A 36 5.25 -2.06 6.83
C SER A 36 4.25 -2.65 5.84
N VAL A 37 4.72 -3.35 4.80
CA VAL A 37 3.83 -4.17 3.96
C VAL A 37 3.58 -5.47 4.70
N THR A 38 2.32 -5.69 5.06
CA THR A 38 1.95 -6.79 5.97
C THR A 38 1.36 -7.97 5.22
N HIS A 39 0.61 -7.68 4.16
CA HIS A 39 0.02 -8.66 3.27
C HIS A 39 0.12 -8.14 1.84
N SER A 40 0.27 -9.06 0.90
CA SER A 40 0.38 -8.72 -0.51
C SER A 40 -0.08 -9.85 -1.41
N THR A 41 -0.62 -9.48 -2.59
CA THR A 41 -0.84 -10.41 -3.70
C THR A 41 0.38 -10.54 -4.62
N LEU A 42 1.37 -9.64 -4.51
CA LEU A 42 2.53 -9.60 -5.39
C LEU A 42 3.50 -10.75 -5.06
N SER A 43 3.72 -11.63 -6.03
CA SER A 43 4.57 -12.81 -5.85
C SER A 43 6.04 -12.49 -5.53
N MET A 44 6.53 -11.30 -5.90
CA MET A 44 7.92 -10.90 -5.65
C MET A 44 8.22 -10.78 -4.14
N TRP A 45 7.22 -10.45 -3.32
CA TRP A 45 7.37 -10.38 -1.87
C TRP A 45 7.42 -11.75 -1.19
N ARG A 46 7.14 -12.84 -1.92
CA ARG A 46 7.26 -14.21 -1.39
C ARG A 46 8.71 -14.62 -1.08
N ALA A 47 9.69 -13.97 -1.69
CA ALA A 47 11.12 -14.20 -1.48
C ALA A 47 11.79 -13.05 -0.72
N ALA A 48 11.00 -12.23 -0.03
CA ALA A 48 11.45 -11.11 0.77
C ALA A 48 10.73 -11.09 2.13
N ARG A 49 11.31 -10.34 3.06
CA ARG A 49 10.73 -10.03 4.36
C ARG A 49 10.99 -8.57 4.73
N ASN A 50 10.34 -8.09 5.78
CA ASN A 50 10.48 -6.73 6.30
C ASN A 50 10.34 -5.67 5.20
N VAL A 51 9.42 -5.92 4.27
CA VAL A 51 9.14 -5.00 3.16
C VAL A 51 8.53 -3.74 3.76
N ARG A 52 9.14 -2.60 3.47
CA ARG A 52 8.73 -1.30 4.01
C ARG A 52 8.77 -0.23 2.95
N ILE A 53 7.83 0.71 3.02
CA ILE A 53 7.68 1.79 2.07
C ILE A 53 7.67 3.10 2.83
N SER A 54 8.60 3.99 2.52
CA SER A 54 8.73 5.28 3.19
C SER A 54 8.36 6.40 2.24
N TYR A 55 7.34 7.17 2.62
CA TYR A 55 6.90 8.34 1.87
C TYR A 55 7.39 9.63 2.51
N LYS A 56 7.86 10.58 1.69
CA LYS A 56 8.22 11.94 2.14
C LYS A 56 7.62 13.00 1.22
N PRO A 57 7.07 14.11 1.73
CA PRO A 57 6.56 15.17 0.87
C PRO A 57 7.66 15.74 -0.02
N LEU A 58 7.32 16.05 -1.27
CA LEU A 58 8.17 16.81 -2.19
C LEU A 58 7.45 18.09 -2.64
N PRO A 59 8.19 19.12 -3.08
CA PRO A 59 7.58 20.28 -3.70
C PRO A 59 6.66 19.85 -4.87
N PRO A 60 5.43 20.40 -4.95
CA PRO A 60 4.49 20.05 -6.00
C PRO A 60 5.04 20.41 -7.38
N LYS A 61 4.44 19.84 -8.43
CA LYS A 61 4.68 20.28 -9.81
C LYS A 61 4.20 21.72 -9.99
N ALA A 62 4.70 22.39 -11.03
CA ALA A 62 4.24 23.72 -11.43
C ALA A 62 2.73 23.76 -11.77
N ASP A 63 2.16 22.62 -12.17
CA ASP A 63 0.72 22.46 -12.41
C ASP A 63 -0.11 22.19 -11.13
N GLY A 64 0.52 22.26 -9.96
CA GLY A 64 -0.13 22.09 -8.65
C GLY A 64 -0.24 20.64 -8.18
N ARG A 65 0.11 19.64 -9.01
CA ARG A 65 0.03 18.22 -8.60
C ARG A 65 1.01 17.91 -7.50
N LEU A 66 0.51 17.21 -6.48
CA LEU A 66 1.29 16.78 -5.32
C LEU A 66 2.33 15.75 -5.72
N ARG A 67 3.43 15.71 -4.96
CA ARG A 67 4.52 14.76 -5.18
C ARG A 67 5.01 14.21 -3.85
N ILE A 68 5.38 12.92 -3.85
CA ILE A 68 6.02 12.27 -2.71
C ILE A 68 7.25 11.49 -3.18
N ASP A 69 8.29 11.52 -2.35
CA ASP A 69 9.43 10.61 -2.44
C ASP A 69 8.96 9.24 -1.99
N ASP A 70 9.31 8.20 -2.74
CA ASP A 70 8.99 6.82 -2.42
C ASP A 70 10.29 6.03 -2.31
N LEU A 71 10.51 5.43 -1.13
CA LEU A 71 11.58 4.48 -0.87
C LEU A 71 11.00 3.16 -0.38
N VAL A 72 11.04 2.16 -1.24
CA VAL A 72 10.77 0.76 -0.89
C VAL A 72 12.08 0.10 -0.45
N GLU A 73 12.09 -0.52 0.73
CA GLU A 73 13.20 -1.32 1.22
C GLU A 73 12.70 -2.72 1.59
N TYR A 74 13.55 -3.73 1.37
CA TYR A 74 13.21 -5.11 1.71
C TYR A 74 14.45 -5.95 1.93
N GLU A 75 14.28 -7.04 2.69
CA GLU A 75 15.33 -8.01 2.98
C GLU A 75 15.09 -9.28 2.17
N PRO A 76 16.01 -9.69 1.28
CA PRO A 76 15.89 -10.97 0.59
C PRO A 76 15.92 -12.12 1.59
N SER A 77 14.96 -13.04 1.49
CA SER A 77 14.86 -14.16 2.43
C SER A 77 16.07 -15.10 2.37
N ASP A 78 16.74 -15.16 1.22
CA ASP A 78 17.92 -15.99 0.93
C ASP A 78 19.27 -15.37 1.36
N LYS A 79 19.29 -14.10 1.81
CA LYS A 79 20.52 -13.37 2.15
C LYS A 79 20.37 -12.65 3.48
N ALA A 80 20.85 -13.29 4.55
CA ALA A 80 20.86 -12.69 5.89
C ALA A 80 21.67 -11.38 5.92
N GLY A 81 21.11 -10.35 6.55
CA GLY A 81 21.74 -9.03 6.69
C GLY A 81 21.82 -8.20 5.41
N ALA A 82 21.23 -8.66 4.30
CA ALA A 82 21.16 -7.89 3.06
C ALA A 82 19.92 -6.99 3.06
N LEU A 83 20.12 -5.72 2.71
CA LEU A 83 19.05 -4.75 2.49
C LEU A 83 19.05 -4.29 1.03
N LYS A 84 17.93 -4.47 0.34
CA LYS A 84 17.70 -3.91 -0.99
C LYS A 84 16.77 -2.71 -0.91
N SER A 85 16.92 -1.80 -1.87
CA SER A 85 16.07 -0.62 -1.97
C SER A 85 15.72 -0.27 -3.41
N VAL A 86 14.52 0.25 -3.59
CA VAL A 86 13.99 0.81 -4.83
C VAL A 86 13.47 2.21 -4.49
N ALA A 87 13.98 3.22 -5.18
CA ALA A 87 13.60 4.60 -4.93
C ALA A 87 12.92 5.19 -6.16
N GLY A 88 11.94 6.05 -5.93
CA GLY A 88 11.15 6.71 -6.95
C GLY A 88 10.54 8.02 -6.49
N VAL A 89 9.69 8.56 -7.34
CA VAL A 89 8.83 9.71 -7.04
C VAL A 89 7.44 9.39 -7.54
N ASP A 90 6.46 9.52 -6.67
CA ASP A 90 5.06 9.55 -7.07
C ASP A 90 4.63 10.97 -7.39
N THR A 91 3.86 11.12 -8.46
CA THR A 91 3.15 12.35 -8.79
C THR A 91 1.65 12.06 -8.82
N GLN A 92 0.86 12.90 -8.16
CA GLN A 92 -0.59 12.71 -8.12
C GLN A 92 -1.17 12.59 -9.54
N SER A 93 -1.97 11.56 -9.78
CA SER A 93 -2.58 11.33 -11.08
C SER A 93 -3.78 12.27 -11.28
N PRO A 94 -3.97 12.84 -12.49
CA PRO A 94 -5.12 13.70 -12.78
C PRO A 94 -6.46 12.95 -12.60
N GLY A 95 -7.45 13.58 -11.97
CA GLY A 95 -8.83 13.07 -11.91
C GLY A 95 -9.07 11.90 -10.94
N SER A 96 -8.04 11.26 -10.42
CA SER A 96 -8.14 10.22 -9.39
C SER A 96 -7.84 10.81 -8.02
N GLY A 97 -8.85 11.04 -7.18
CA GLY A 97 -8.62 11.56 -5.82
C GLY A 97 -8.06 10.51 -4.84
N GLY A 98 -7.00 9.82 -5.26
CA GLY A 98 -6.32 8.72 -4.58
C GLY A 98 -5.28 7.98 -5.45
N GLY A 99 -5.13 8.35 -6.73
CA GLY A 99 -4.19 7.73 -7.66
C GLY A 99 -2.88 8.49 -7.80
N TRP A 100 -1.82 7.74 -8.09
CA TRP A 100 -0.45 8.22 -8.18
C TRP A 100 0.31 7.53 -9.31
N ASP A 101 1.09 8.31 -10.05
CA ASP A 101 2.02 7.82 -11.06
C ASP A 101 3.44 7.81 -10.49
N TRP A 102 3.95 6.62 -10.27
CA TRP A 102 5.30 6.38 -9.77
C TRP A 102 6.32 6.40 -10.90
N ARG A 103 7.48 6.99 -10.64
CA ARG A 103 8.64 6.97 -11.54
C ARG A 103 9.91 6.61 -10.77
N GLY A 104 10.64 5.61 -11.26
CA GLY A 104 11.89 5.20 -10.63
C GLY A 104 12.98 6.29 -10.66
N LYS A 105 13.92 6.20 -9.71
CA LYS A 105 15.12 7.04 -9.65
C LYS A 105 16.36 6.29 -10.13
N GLY A 106 17.40 7.04 -10.48
CA GLY A 106 18.70 6.49 -10.88
C GLY A 106 18.56 5.62 -12.13
N TRP A 107 19.05 4.38 -12.08
CA TRP A 107 18.96 3.44 -13.20
C TRP A 107 17.52 3.02 -13.53
N LEU A 108 16.57 3.16 -12.60
CA LEU A 108 15.15 2.82 -12.80
C LEU A 108 14.34 3.98 -13.40
N PHE A 109 14.98 5.07 -13.84
CA PHE A 109 14.28 6.25 -14.35
C PHE A 109 13.37 6.00 -15.53
N PHE A 110 13.50 4.87 -16.24
CA PHE A 110 12.65 4.48 -17.36
C PHE A 110 11.44 3.62 -16.95
N VAL A 111 11.42 3.13 -15.71
CA VAL A 111 10.31 2.33 -15.15
C VAL A 111 9.27 3.27 -14.55
N GLY A 112 8.00 2.99 -14.80
CA GLY A 112 6.88 3.67 -14.15
C GLY A 112 5.75 2.69 -13.85
N SER A 113 4.93 3.03 -12.88
CA SER A 113 3.73 2.30 -12.49
C SER A 113 2.64 3.28 -12.08
N HIS A 114 1.39 2.84 -12.14
CA HIS A 114 0.25 3.56 -11.59
C HIS A 114 -0.27 2.79 -10.39
N TRP A 115 -0.59 3.49 -9.31
CA TRP A 115 -1.19 2.90 -8.12
C TRP A 115 -2.26 3.80 -7.52
N GLU A 116 -3.19 3.18 -6.81
CA GLU A 116 -4.33 3.85 -6.21
C GLU A 116 -4.52 3.40 -4.77
N LEU A 117 -4.91 4.33 -3.91
CA LEU A 117 -5.30 4.03 -2.54
C LEU A 117 -6.78 3.62 -2.52
N LEU A 118 -7.05 2.34 -2.26
CA LEU A 118 -8.42 1.81 -2.20
C LEU A 118 -9.11 2.17 -0.88
N GLY A 119 -8.35 2.31 0.18
CA GLY A 119 -8.86 2.68 1.49
C GLY A 119 -7.74 2.93 2.48
N TRP A 120 -8.07 3.64 3.54
CA TRP A 120 -7.14 4.01 4.60
C TRP A 120 -7.93 4.33 5.86
N GLY A 121 -7.27 4.25 7.01
CA GLY A 121 -7.91 4.59 8.27
C GLY A 121 -7.04 4.33 9.47
N GLU A 122 -7.66 4.49 10.63
CA GLU A 122 -7.05 4.25 11.93
C GLU A 122 -7.98 3.33 12.74
N GLU A 123 -7.42 2.40 13.48
CA GLU A 123 -8.11 1.50 14.39
C GLU A 123 -7.45 1.58 15.77
N THR A 124 -8.24 1.50 16.83
CA THR A 124 -7.71 1.46 18.20
C THR A 124 -7.46 0.01 18.61
N LEU A 125 -6.20 -0.29 18.90
CA LEU A 125 -5.78 -1.60 19.41
C LEU A 125 -6.27 -1.82 20.85
N ALA A 126 -6.29 -3.08 21.26
CA ALA A 126 -6.71 -3.47 22.62
C ALA A 126 -5.85 -2.85 23.74
N ASP A 127 -4.60 -2.48 23.44
CA ASP A 127 -3.68 -1.80 24.37
C ASP A 127 -3.82 -0.27 24.35
N GLY A 128 -4.79 0.27 23.59
CA GLY A 128 -5.07 1.70 23.46
C GLY A 128 -4.22 2.44 22.43
N ARG A 129 -3.27 1.77 21.75
CA ARG A 129 -2.52 2.38 20.65
C ARG A 129 -3.39 2.55 19.41
N THR A 130 -3.09 3.57 18.62
CA THR A 130 -3.67 3.74 17.28
C THR A 130 -2.82 3.01 16.26
N GLU A 131 -3.44 2.08 15.54
CA GLU A 131 -2.89 1.44 14.35
C GLU A 131 -3.43 2.13 13.11
N ARG A 132 -2.54 2.60 12.22
CA ARG A 132 -2.97 3.10 10.91
C ARG A 132 -2.76 2.05 9.86
N TRP A 133 -3.68 2.02 8.91
CA TRP A 133 -3.65 1.07 7.81
C TRP A 133 -3.98 1.76 6.49
N ALA A 134 -3.47 1.19 5.41
CA ALA A 134 -3.74 1.62 4.05
C ALA A 134 -3.79 0.40 3.14
N VAL A 135 -4.64 0.48 2.10
CA VAL A 135 -4.77 -0.55 1.07
C VAL A 135 -4.44 0.09 -0.26
N THR A 136 -3.38 -0.40 -0.92
CA THR A 136 -2.93 0.11 -2.22
C THR A 136 -3.12 -0.93 -3.30
N TRP A 137 -3.64 -0.50 -4.44
CA TRP A 137 -3.73 -1.29 -5.65
C TRP A 137 -2.71 -0.79 -6.67
N PHE A 138 -2.10 -1.71 -7.41
CA PHE A 138 -1.11 -1.42 -8.44
C PHE A 138 -1.61 -1.89 -9.80
N ALA A 139 -1.62 -0.98 -10.78
CA ALA A 139 -1.86 -1.33 -12.16
C ALA A 139 -0.76 -2.25 -12.71
N PRO A 140 -1.08 -3.18 -13.63
CA PRO A 140 -0.08 -4.00 -14.27
C PRO A 140 0.90 -3.13 -15.07
N THR A 141 2.18 -3.49 -15.03
CA THR A 141 3.23 -2.90 -15.86
C THR A 141 3.77 -3.93 -16.85
N LEU A 142 4.75 -3.56 -17.67
CA LEU A 142 5.48 -4.53 -18.49
C LEU A 142 6.31 -5.53 -17.66
N PHE A 143 6.53 -5.24 -16.37
CA PHE A 143 7.41 -6.02 -15.49
C PHE A 143 6.66 -6.71 -14.34
N THR A 144 5.49 -6.20 -13.97
CA THR A 144 4.71 -6.67 -12.82
C THR A 144 3.26 -6.89 -13.23
N LYS A 145 2.67 -7.95 -12.69
CA LYS A 145 1.22 -8.12 -12.76
C LYS A 145 0.53 -7.06 -11.89
N GLU A 146 -0.75 -6.91 -12.11
CA GLU A 146 -1.63 -6.22 -11.17
C GLU A 146 -1.48 -6.82 -9.77
N GLY A 147 -1.57 -5.99 -8.74
CA GLY A 147 -1.46 -6.45 -7.36
C GLY A 147 -2.04 -5.50 -6.34
N LEU A 148 -2.03 -5.93 -5.08
CA LEU A 148 -2.54 -5.19 -3.95
C LEU A 148 -1.66 -5.46 -2.73
N ASP A 149 -1.36 -4.40 -1.98
CA ASP A 149 -0.65 -4.47 -0.71
C ASP A 149 -1.52 -3.88 0.42
N ILE A 150 -1.35 -4.44 1.63
CA ILE A 150 -1.95 -3.92 2.86
C ILE A 150 -0.83 -3.43 3.77
N TYR A 151 -0.89 -2.16 4.12
CA TYR A 151 0.10 -1.47 4.92
C TYR A 151 -0.33 -1.34 6.38
N SER A 152 0.66 -1.31 7.28
CA SER A 152 0.51 -0.89 8.68
C SER A 152 1.60 0.12 9.04
N ASP A 153 1.29 1.11 9.88
CA ASP A 153 2.31 2.01 10.43
C ASP A 153 3.09 1.41 11.61
N GLN A 154 2.72 0.19 12.05
CA GLN A 154 3.44 -0.57 13.07
C GLN A 154 4.56 -1.42 12.45
N ARG A 155 5.67 -1.57 13.17
CA ARG A 155 6.82 -2.38 12.70
C ARG A 155 6.52 -3.87 12.76
N GLU A 156 5.67 -4.27 13.69
CA GLU A 156 5.25 -5.64 13.96
C GLU A 156 4.22 -6.15 12.95
N GLY A 157 3.64 -5.25 12.15
CA GLY A 157 2.61 -5.57 11.16
C GLY A 157 1.22 -5.11 11.57
N LEU A 158 0.22 -5.58 10.84
CA LEU A 158 -1.17 -5.22 11.03
C LEU A 158 -1.80 -6.20 12.04
N SER A 159 -2.63 -5.70 12.94
CA SER A 159 -3.38 -6.55 13.85
C SER A 159 -4.34 -7.48 13.08
N GLU A 160 -4.48 -8.71 13.55
CA GLU A 160 -5.38 -9.70 12.94
C GLU A 160 -6.84 -9.22 12.88
N ALA A 161 -7.26 -8.43 13.87
CA ALA A 161 -8.61 -7.85 13.91
C ALA A 161 -8.81 -6.84 12.78
N THR A 162 -7.87 -5.92 12.58
CA THR A 162 -7.93 -4.95 11.47
C THR A 162 -7.79 -5.65 10.13
N TYR A 163 -6.88 -6.62 10.01
CA TYR A 163 -6.73 -7.42 8.80
C TYR A 163 -8.04 -8.13 8.43
N GLY A 164 -8.72 -8.78 9.38
CA GLY A 164 -10.00 -9.45 9.14
C GLY A 164 -11.08 -8.51 8.60
N LYS A 165 -11.16 -7.28 9.12
CA LYS A 165 -12.08 -6.25 8.60
C LYS A 165 -11.71 -5.83 7.16
N ILE A 166 -10.42 -5.64 6.88
CA ILE A 166 -9.93 -5.26 5.53
C ILE A 166 -10.17 -6.40 4.53
N ASP A 167 -9.84 -7.64 4.88
CA ASP A 167 -10.05 -8.82 4.03
C ASP A 167 -11.53 -9.04 3.74
N GLN A 168 -12.41 -8.88 4.74
CA GLN A 168 -13.85 -8.90 4.53
C GLN A 168 -14.30 -7.81 3.55
N ALA A 169 -13.82 -6.58 3.71
CA ALA A 169 -14.16 -5.47 2.83
C ALA A 169 -13.65 -5.72 1.40
N LEU A 170 -12.42 -6.24 1.23
CA LEU A 170 -11.84 -6.59 -0.08
C LEU A 170 -12.67 -7.66 -0.79
N ARG A 171 -13.10 -8.71 -0.07
CA ARG A 171 -13.92 -9.79 -0.62
C ARG A 171 -15.35 -9.36 -0.96
N GLY A 172 -15.82 -8.27 -0.34
CA GLY A 172 -17.13 -7.68 -0.58
C GLY A 172 -17.17 -6.70 -1.76
N LEU A 173 -16.04 -6.42 -2.41
CA LEU A 173 -15.99 -5.50 -3.56
C LEU A 173 -16.71 -6.07 -4.78
N ASP A 174 -17.47 -5.23 -5.49
CA ASP A 174 -18.14 -5.58 -6.74
C ASP A 174 -17.17 -5.56 -7.95
N ALA A 175 -16.08 -6.33 -7.84
CA ALA A 175 -15.10 -6.52 -8.92
C ALA A 175 -14.50 -7.92 -8.83
N LYS A 176 -15.16 -8.88 -9.50
CA LYS A 176 -14.81 -10.30 -9.42
C LYS A 176 -13.31 -10.58 -9.65
N ALA A 177 -12.69 -9.94 -10.64
CA ALA A 177 -11.28 -10.18 -10.94
C ALA A 177 -10.34 -9.73 -9.79
N LEU A 178 -10.63 -8.60 -9.15
CA LEU A 178 -9.89 -8.12 -7.98
C LEU A 178 -10.12 -9.04 -6.78
N VAL A 179 -11.37 -9.45 -6.53
CA VAL A 179 -11.72 -10.38 -5.45
C VAL A 179 -11.04 -11.74 -5.65
N ASP A 180 -11.06 -12.29 -6.86
CA ASP A 180 -10.40 -13.56 -7.18
C ASP A 180 -8.88 -13.46 -6.91
N MET A 181 -8.24 -12.36 -7.29
CA MET A 181 -6.82 -12.11 -6.99
C MET A 181 -6.55 -12.07 -5.48
N VAL A 182 -7.39 -11.38 -4.70
CA VAL A 182 -7.26 -11.37 -3.23
C VAL A 182 -7.43 -12.78 -2.66
N VAL A 183 -8.45 -13.52 -3.09
CA VAL A 183 -8.73 -14.89 -2.62
C VAL A 183 -7.57 -15.85 -2.91
N GLN A 184 -6.98 -15.74 -4.09
CA GLN A 184 -5.95 -16.67 -4.57
C GLN A 184 -4.55 -16.32 -4.08
N ASP A 185 -4.20 -15.04 -4.07
CA ASP A 185 -2.81 -14.61 -4.00
C ASP A 185 -2.43 -13.86 -2.72
N MET A 186 -3.41 -13.32 -1.97
CA MET A 186 -3.15 -12.56 -0.75
C MET A 186 -2.47 -13.45 0.29
N LYS A 187 -1.24 -13.08 0.68
CA LYS A 187 -0.48 -13.78 1.72
C LYS A 187 0.21 -12.78 2.64
N PRO A 188 0.47 -13.17 3.90
CA PRO A 188 1.33 -12.36 4.77
C PRO A 188 2.72 -12.22 4.16
N VAL A 189 3.29 -11.04 4.31
CA VAL A 189 4.71 -10.76 4.07
C VAL A 189 5.43 -11.00 5.39
N GLU A 190 6.53 -11.76 5.37
CA GLU A 190 7.25 -12.10 6.60
C GLU A 190 7.77 -10.82 7.28
N ILE A 191 7.49 -10.69 8.57
CA ILE A 191 8.05 -9.64 9.44
C ILE A 191 8.92 -10.32 10.49
N LYS A 192 10.18 -9.89 10.58
CA LYS A 192 11.18 -10.38 11.52
C LYS A 192 11.98 -9.22 12.09
N LEU A 193 11.77 -8.92 13.36
CA LEU A 193 12.46 -7.83 14.06
C LEU A 193 13.77 -8.32 14.75
N PRO A 194 14.77 -7.43 14.93
CA PRO A 194 14.86 -6.08 14.40
C PRO A 194 15.08 -6.08 12.88
N TRP A 195 14.73 -4.97 12.22
CA TRP A 195 15.01 -4.79 10.79
C TRP A 195 16.50 -4.72 10.52
N THR A 196 16.89 -5.13 9.32
CA THR A 196 18.18 -4.74 8.74
C THR A 196 18.10 -3.26 8.33
N GLU A 197 18.98 -2.46 8.89
CA GLU A 197 19.11 -1.01 8.66
C GLU A 197 20.50 -0.71 8.05
N LYS A 198 20.67 0.49 7.48
CA LYS A 198 21.93 0.92 6.86
C LYS A 198 22.94 1.42 7.90
#